data_AF-A0A382IHC7-F1
#
_entry.id   AF-A0A382IHC7-F1
#
_cell.length_a   1.000
_cell.length_b   1.000
_cell.length_c   1.000
_cell.angle_alpha   90.00
_cell.angle_beta   90.00
_cell.angle_gamma   90.00
#
_symmetry.space_group_name_H-M   'P 1'
#
loop_
_entity.id
_entity.type
_entity.pdbx_description
1 polymer ?
#
loop_
_entity_poly.entity_id
_entity_poly.type
_entity_poly.pdbx_seq_one_letter_code
_entity_poly.pdbx_strand_id
1 'polypeptide(L)'
;VARSRRITRREMKEDKFILLLYSVSDYISHHVKEVLIGVGVVAIAAVAGVLYGNARQSADEDAARLLAPAQTAMQNNRAEDALPIYERILNDYGGSSSARETTLGLANANFQMGDIPKARQYFQMYISDYSPGITTSLWSTIPGTVNSIDVVLVSAEAGLAACLEQETRYSEAAIEYRRLAEAYPDLFLAPQFCLDAGRCFQAADQTSEAKSMYDRVISEYKDSRYTTGARTALTTL
;
A
#
# COMPACT_ATOMS: atom_id res chain seq x y z
N VAL A 1 33.70 23.07 -68.45
CA VAL A 1 33.65 23.18 -66.97
C VAL A 1 32.28 22.70 -66.50
N ALA A 2 32.22 21.55 -65.84
CA ALA A 2 30.97 20.92 -65.39
C ALA A 2 30.33 21.74 -64.25
N ARG A 3 29.05 22.09 -64.39
CA ARG A 3 28.30 22.88 -63.42
C ARG A 3 27.72 21.94 -62.35
N SER A 4 28.38 21.87 -61.19
CA SER A 4 27.90 21.13 -60.02
C SER A 4 26.54 21.66 -59.56
N ARG A 5 25.49 20.84 -59.64
CA ARG A 5 24.16 21.16 -59.08
C ARG A 5 24.21 20.98 -57.57
N ARG A 6 23.85 22.03 -56.82
CA ARG A 6 23.70 21.97 -55.36
C ARG A 6 22.42 21.22 -55.01
N ILE A 7 22.55 20.03 -54.45
CA ILE A 7 21.44 19.24 -53.90
C ILE A 7 20.86 20.00 -52.71
N THR A 8 19.55 20.25 -52.72
CA THR A 8 18.87 20.97 -51.63
C THR A 8 18.56 20.03 -50.45
N ARG A 9 18.58 20.54 -49.21
CA ARG A 9 18.34 19.74 -47.97
C ARG A 9 17.01 18.96 -47.95
N ARG A 10 16.05 19.33 -48.80
CA ARG A 10 14.75 18.67 -48.95
C ARG A 10 14.87 17.40 -49.81
N GLU A 11 15.58 17.47 -50.92
CA GLU A 11 15.88 16.31 -51.80
C GLU A 11 16.67 15.23 -51.07
N MET A 12 17.62 15.62 -50.19
CA MET A 12 18.34 14.65 -49.34
C MET A 12 17.47 13.96 -48.27
N LYS A 13 16.36 14.57 -47.85
CA LYS A 13 15.42 13.97 -46.88
C LYS A 13 14.44 13.03 -47.58
N GLU A 14 13.99 13.39 -48.77
CA GLU A 14 13.12 12.55 -49.60
C GLU A 14 13.85 11.29 -50.05
N ASP A 15 15.12 11.39 -50.46
CA ASP A 15 15.92 10.24 -50.88
C ASP A 15 16.19 9.26 -49.72
N LYS A 16 16.47 9.78 -48.51
CA LYS A 16 16.61 8.96 -47.29
C LYS A 16 15.32 8.23 -46.92
N PHE A 17 14.17 8.87 -47.10
CA PHE A 17 12.87 8.26 -46.83
C PHE A 17 12.56 7.15 -47.84
N ILE A 18 12.79 7.42 -49.13
CA ILE A 18 12.59 6.45 -50.20
C ILE A 18 13.52 5.24 -50.02
N LEU A 19 14.78 5.45 -49.69
CA LEU A 19 15.73 4.36 -49.39
C LEU A 19 15.30 3.54 -48.17
N LEU A 20 14.73 4.17 -47.16
CA LEU A 20 14.19 3.49 -45.98
C LEU A 20 12.94 2.66 -46.33
N LEU A 21 12.07 3.16 -47.22
CA LEU A 21 10.93 2.40 -47.72
C LEU A 21 11.39 1.19 -48.56
N TYR A 22 12.40 1.36 -49.41
CA TYR A 22 12.96 0.26 -50.20
C TYR A 22 13.63 -0.79 -49.30
N SER A 23 14.40 -0.39 -48.30
CA SER A 23 15.06 -1.34 -47.39
C SER A 23 14.06 -2.08 -46.51
N VAL A 24 12.99 -1.42 -46.05
CA VAL A 24 11.88 -2.06 -45.33
C VAL A 24 11.13 -3.04 -46.23
N SER A 25 10.85 -2.67 -47.48
CA SER A 25 10.18 -3.53 -48.45
C SER A 25 11.01 -4.77 -48.79
N ASP A 26 12.31 -4.58 -49.05
CA ASP A 26 13.24 -5.66 -49.35
C ASP A 26 13.36 -6.64 -48.17
N TYR A 27 13.48 -6.13 -46.95
CA TYR A 27 13.51 -6.93 -45.73
C TYR A 27 12.21 -7.73 -45.51
N ILE A 28 11.04 -7.08 -45.63
CA ILE A 28 9.74 -7.75 -45.49
C ILE A 28 9.57 -8.84 -46.55
N SER A 29 9.98 -8.59 -47.79
CA SER A 29 9.85 -9.58 -48.86
C SER A 29 10.68 -10.85 -48.62
N HIS A 30 11.86 -10.70 -48.00
CA HIS A 30 12.74 -11.83 -47.65
C HIS A 30 12.37 -12.51 -46.32
N HIS A 31 11.72 -11.79 -45.39
CA HIS A 31 11.35 -12.28 -44.06
C HIS A 31 9.84 -12.24 -43.79
N VAL A 32 9.01 -12.43 -44.83
CA VAL A 32 7.55 -12.27 -44.72
C VAL A 32 6.94 -13.21 -43.68
N LYS A 33 7.48 -14.43 -43.54
CA LYS A 33 6.98 -15.40 -42.55
C LYS A 33 7.30 -14.96 -41.13
N GLU A 34 8.53 -14.51 -40.86
CA GLU A 34 8.95 -14.02 -39.55
C GLU A 34 8.21 -12.74 -39.17
N VAL A 35 8.02 -11.82 -40.13
CA VAL A 35 7.23 -10.59 -39.93
C VAL A 35 5.77 -10.92 -39.63
N LEU A 36 5.14 -11.83 -40.38
CA LEU A 36 3.76 -12.24 -40.13
C LEU A 36 3.58 -12.93 -38.78
N ILE A 37 4.53 -13.79 -38.38
CA ILE A 37 4.54 -14.40 -37.03
C ILE A 37 4.65 -13.31 -35.96
N GLY A 38 5.57 -12.36 -36.14
CA GLY A 38 5.76 -11.25 -35.21
C GLY A 38 4.50 -10.39 -35.07
N VAL A 39 3.88 -10.01 -36.19
CA VAL A 39 2.61 -9.25 -36.21
C VAL A 39 1.49 -10.07 -35.55
N GLY A 40 1.41 -11.37 -35.82
CA GLY A 40 0.42 -12.26 -35.20
C GLY A 40 0.56 -12.33 -33.68
N VAL A 41 1.79 -12.47 -33.16
CA VAL A 41 2.08 -12.49 -31.72
C VAL A 41 1.70 -11.15 -31.08
N VAL A 42 2.06 -10.02 -31.70
CA VAL A 42 1.70 -8.68 -31.20
C VAL A 42 0.19 -8.48 -31.19
N ALA A 43 -0.52 -8.92 -32.24
CA ALA A 43 -1.98 -8.84 -32.31
C ALA A 43 -2.66 -9.68 -31.20
N ILE A 44 -2.19 -10.91 -30.98
CA ILE A 44 -2.70 -11.77 -29.89
C ILE A 44 -2.43 -11.13 -28.53
N ALA A 45 -1.22 -10.60 -28.30
CA ALA A 45 -0.86 -9.92 -27.06
C ALA A 45 -1.72 -8.67 -26.82
N ALA A 46 -1.99 -7.88 -27.87
CA ALA A 46 -2.86 -6.70 -27.79
C ALA A 46 -4.30 -7.08 -27.43
N VAL A 47 -4.87 -8.11 -28.09
CA VAL A 47 -6.21 -8.62 -27.77
C VAL A 47 -6.27 -9.15 -26.35
N ALA A 48 -5.28 -9.95 -25.93
CA ALA A 48 -5.19 -10.45 -24.57
C ALA A 48 -5.09 -9.30 -23.55
N GLY A 49 -4.33 -8.25 -23.85
CA GLY A 49 -4.22 -7.04 -23.01
C GLY A 49 -5.55 -6.29 -22.87
N VAL A 50 -6.30 -6.12 -23.96
CA VAL A 50 -7.63 -5.49 -23.92
C VAL A 50 -8.62 -6.35 -23.13
N LEU A 51 -8.66 -7.66 -23.37
CA LEU A 51 -9.55 -8.57 -22.63
C LEU A 51 -9.22 -8.60 -21.14
N TYR A 52 -7.92 -8.64 -20.78
CA TYR A 52 -7.46 -8.60 -19.40
C TYR A 52 -7.80 -7.26 -18.74
N GLY A 53 -7.60 -6.13 -19.44
CA GLY A 53 -7.98 -4.80 -18.95
C GLY A 53 -9.48 -4.68 -18.69
N ASN A 54 -10.31 -5.14 -19.63
CA ASN A 54 -11.77 -5.12 -19.49
C ASN A 54 -12.25 -6.03 -18.35
N ALA A 55 -11.70 -7.25 -18.24
CA ALA A 55 -12.03 -8.17 -17.16
C ALA A 55 -11.64 -7.60 -15.79
N ARG A 56 -10.46 -6.98 -15.70
CA ARG A 56 -9.98 -6.32 -14.47
C ARG A 56 -10.86 -5.14 -14.09
N GLN A 57 -11.24 -4.29 -15.05
CA GLN A 57 -12.13 -3.16 -14.79
C GLN A 57 -13.50 -3.62 -14.28
N SER A 58 -14.08 -4.67 -14.89
CA SER A 58 -15.33 -5.24 -14.40
C SER A 58 -15.19 -5.78 -12.97
N ALA A 59 -14.10 -6.49 -12.69
CA ALA A 59 -13.80 -7.00 -11.35
C ALA A 59 -13.62 -5.87 -10.31
N ASP A 60 -12.97 -4.77 -10.70
CA ASP A 60 -12.83 -3.56 -9.87
C ASP A 60 -14.20 -2.94 -9.53
N GLU A 61 -15.09 -2.80 -10.52
CA GLU A 61 -16.42 -2.24 -10.32
C GLU A 61 -17.30 -3.12 -9.42
N ASP A 62 -17.27 -4.44 -9.61
CA ASP A 62 -18.04 -5.39 -8.81
C ASP A 62 -17.52 -5.48 -7.37
N ALA A 63 -16.20 -5.49 -7.18
CA ALA A 63 -15.58 -5.45 -5.86
C ALA A 63 -15.92 -4.15 -5.11
N ALA A 64 -15.84 -3.00 -5.78
CA ALA A 64 -16.16 -1.71 -5.19
C ALA A 64 -17.62 -1.63 -4.70
N ARG A 65 -18.57 -2.22 -5.45
CA ARG A 65 -19.98 -2.30 -5.06
C ARG A 65 -20.21 -3.15 -3.81
N LEU A 66 -19.45 -4.22 -3.64
CA LEU A 66 -19.51 -5.07 -2.44
C LEU A 66 -18.79 -4.43 -1.25
N LEU A 67 -17.76 -3.63 -1.50
CA LEU A 67 -16.95 -3.03 -0.44
C LEU A 67 -17.75 -2.04 0.42
N ALA A 68 -18.58 -1.20 -0.22
CA ALA A 68 -19.38 -0.19 0.46
C ALA A 68 -20.29 -0.73 1.59
N PRO A 69 -21.12 -1.79 1.38
CA PRO A 69 -21.92 -2.36 2.47
C PRO A 69 -21.07 -3.01 3.56
N ALA A 70 -19.94 -3.64 3.24
CA ALA A 70 -19.03 -4.20 4.25
C ALA A 70 -18.46 -3.11 5.15
N GLN A 71 -18.00 -2.01 4.57
CA GLN A 71 -17.53 -0.84 5.32
C GLN A 71 -18.63 -0.21 6.18
N THR A 72 -19.84 -0.12 5.64
CA THR A 72 -21.00 0.39 6.39
C THR A 72 -21.31 -0.50 7.60
N ALA A 73 -21.24 -1.82 7.44
CA ALA A 73 -21.39 -2.75 8.55
C ALA A 73 -20.29 -2.56 9.61
N MET A 74 -19.02 -2.44 9.20
CA MET A 74 -17.89 -2.15 10.10
C MET A 74 -18.05 -0.84 10.88
N GLN A 75 -18.48 0.24 10.22
CA GLN A 75 -18.72 1.53 10.86
C GLN A 75 -19.81 1.47 11.91
N ASN A 76 -20.78 0.57 11.73
CA ASN A 76 -21.85 0.31 12.68
C ASN A 76 -21.50 -0.78 13.71
N ASN A 77 -20.22 -1.15 13.83
CA ASN A 77 -19.71 -2.18 14.73
C ASN A 77 -20.40 -3.56 14.54
N ARG A 78 -20.76 -3.87 13.29
CA ARG A 78 -21.34 -5.16 12.86
C ARG A 78 -20.31 -5.93 12.05
N ALA A 79 -19.25 -6.39 12.72
CA ALA A 79 -18.17 -7.12 12.07
C ALA A 79 -18.62 -8.48 11.52
N GLU A 80 -19.59 -9.11 12.17
CA GLU A 80 -20.23 -10.36 11.76
C GLU A 80 -20.92 -10.28 10.40
N ASP A 81 -21.52 -9.12 10.08
CA ASP A 81 -22.17 -8.85 8.79
C ASP A 81 -21.13 -8.53 7.70
N ALA A 82 -20.04 -7.86 8.07
CA ALA A 82 -19.01 -7.40 7.15
C ALA A 82 -18.08 -8.52 6.67
N LEU A 83 -17.73 -9.44 7.57
CA LEU A 83 -16.76 -10.51 7.35
C LEU A 83 -17.04 -11.35 6.08
N PRO A 84 -18.24 -11.92 5.86
CA PRO A 84 -18.49 -12.74 4.66
C PRO A 84 -18.42 -11.92 3.37
N ILE A 85 -18.72 -10.62 3.42
CA ILE A 85 -18.63 -9.74 2.25
C ILE A 85 -17.16 -9.50 1.91
N TYR A 86 -16.32 -9.20 2.91
CA TYR A 86 -14.89 -9.02 2.68
C TYR A 86 -14.21 -10.32 2.20
N GLU A 87 -14.56 -11.47 2.79
CA GLU A 87 -14.03 -12.77 2.35
C GLU A 87 -14.36 -13.03 0.88
N ARG A 88 -15.60 -12.74 0.48
CA ARG A 88 -16.02 -12.84 -0.92
C ARG A 88 -15.20 -11.91 -1.83
N ILE A 89 -14.97 -10.67 -1.42
CA ILE A 89 -14.19 -9.73 -2.24
C ILE A 89 -12.76 -10.24 -2.43
N LEU A 90 -12.12 -10.72 -1.37
CA LEU A 90 -10.75 -11.21 -1.45
C LEU A 90 -10.65 -12.50 -2.30
N ASN A 91 -11.63 -13.41 -2.18
CA ASN A 91 -11.66 -14.67 -2.93
C ASN A 91 -12.00 -14.48 -4.42
N ASP A 92 -13.04 -13.71 -4.72
CA ASP A 92 -13.56 -13.56 -6.09
C ASP A 92 -12.84 -12.44 -6.85
N TYR A 93 -12.35 -11.42 -6.14
CA TYR A 93 -11.80 -10.19 -6.72
C TYR A 93 -10.46 -9.77 -6.09
N GLY A 94 -9.65 -10.72 -5.60
CA GLY A 94 -8.36 -10.45 -4.95
C GLY A 94 -7.32 -9.71 -5.81
N GLY A 95 -7.49 -9.70 -7.14
CA GLY A 95 -6.64 -8.91 -8.07
C GLY A 95 -7.12 -7.47 -8.31
N SER A 96 -8.26 -7.10 -7.71
CA SER A 96 -8.86 -5.77 -7.84
C SER A 96 -8.13 -4.75 -6.95
N SER A 97 -8.29 -3.47 -7.30
CA SER A 97 -7.89 -2.32 -6.48
C SER A 97 -8.52 -2.34 -5.08
N SER A 98 -9.71 -2.91 -4.94
CA SER A 98 -10.42 -3.06 -3.66
C SER A 98 -9.83 -4.13 -2.74
N ALA A 99 -8.98 -5.04 -3.24
CA ALA A 99 -8.40 -6.12 -2.43
C ALA A 99 -7.53 -5.58 -1.28
N ARG A 100 -6.83 -4.47 -1.50
CA ARG A 100 -6.04 -3.77 -0.48
C ARG A 100 -6.90 -3.35 0.70
N GLU A 101 -7.97 -2.61 0.43
CA GLU A 101 -8.87 -2.10 1.47
C GLU A 101 -9.67 -3.23 2.14
N THR A 102 -10.06 -4.23 1.36
CA THR A 102 -10.70 -5.46 1.83
C THR A 102 -9.82 -6.21 2.82
N THR A 103 -8.52 -6.32 2.55
CA THR A 103 -7.57 -7.01 3.43
C THR A 103 -7.51 -6.34 4.81
N LEU A 104 -7.45 -5.01 4.84
CA LEU A 104 -7.49 -4.27 6.09
C LEU A 104 -8.86 -4.42 6.78
N GLY A 105 -9.94 -4.42 6.01
CA GLY A 105 -11.30 -4.71 6.48
C GLY A 105 -11.40 -6.06 7.17
N LEU A 106 -10.84 -7.12 6.58
CA LEU A 106 -10.76 -8.45 7.19
C LEU A 106 -9.95 -8.44 8.48
N ALA A 107 -8.80 -7.77 8.50
CA ALA A 107 -7.97 -7.66 9.69
C ALA A 107 -8.76 -7.03 10.86
N ASN A 108 -9.39 -5.89 10.59
CA ASN A 108 -10.19 -5.16 11.57
C ASN A 108 -11.45 -5.95 12.01
N ALA A 109 -12.15 -6.59 11.08
CA ALA A 109 -13.34 -7.39 11.38
C ALA A 109 -12.98 -8.57 12.29
N ASN A 110 -11.93 -9.32 11.95
CA ASN A 110 -11.47 -10.44 12.78
C ASN A 110 -10.97 -9.96 14.15
N PHE A 111 -10.31 -8.80 14.21
CA PHE A 111 -9.88 -8.21 15.48
C PHE A 111 -11.08 -7.88 16.38
N GLN A 112 -12.12 -7.23 15.82
CA GLN A 112 -13.35 -6.93 16.54
C GLN A 112 -14.10 -8.18 17.02
N MET A 113 -14.06 -9.25 16.22
CA MET A 113 -14.67 -10.55 16.56
C MET A 113 -13.83 -11.36 17.56
N GLY A 114 -12.62 -10.91 17.91
CA GLY A 114 -11.71 -11.63 18.80
C GLY A 114 -10.97 -12.80 18.15
N ASP A 115 -11.06 -12.98 16.84
CA ASP A 115 -10.23 -13.93 16.09
C ASP A 115 -8.86 -13.29 15.82
N ILE A 116 -8.10 -13.10 16.91
CA ILE A 116 -6.78 -12.45 16.92
C ILE A 116 -5.79 -13.15 15.96
N PRO A 117 -5.73 -14.49 15.86
CA PRO A 117 -4.86 -15.16 14.89
C PRO A 117 -5.13 -14.76 13.44
N LYS A 118 -6.40 -14.73 13.01
CA LYS A 118 -6.74 -14.26 11.65
C LYS A 118 -6.51 -12.77 11.48
N ALA A 119 -6.86 -11.96 12.48
CA ALA A 119 -6.61 -10.52 12.44
C ALA A 119 -5.12 -10.24 12.18
N ARG A 120 -4.25 -10.91 12.93
CA ARG A 120 -2.79 -10.83 12.77
C ARG A 120 -2.34 -11.24 11.37
N GLN A 121 -2.86 -12.36 10.85
CA GLN A 121 -2.55 -12.84 9.50
C GLN A 121 -2.91 -11.79 8.44
N TYR A 122 -4.09 -11.19 8.52
CA TYR A 122 -4.53 -10.19 7.55
C TYR A 122 -3.80 -8.85 7.69
N PHE A 123 -3.45 -8.41 8.91
CA PHE A 123 -2.56 -7.25 9.09
C PHE A 123 -1.19 -7.50 8.48
N GLN A 124 -0.61 -8.68 8.70
CA GLN A 124 0.68 -9.06 8.11
C GLN A 124 0.60 -9.10 6.58
N MET A 125 -0.45 -9.71 6.02
CA MET A 125 -0.68 -9.71 4.58
C MET A 125 -0.83 -8.29 4.03
N TYR A 126 -1.51 -7.40 4.76
CA TYR A 126 -1.63 -6.01 4.36
C TYR A 126 -0.27 -5.32 4.27
N ILE A 127 0.55 -5.51 5.31
CA ILE A 127 1.89 -4.93 5.41
C ILE A 127 2.84 -5.56 4.38
N SER A 128 2.74 -6.85 4.07
CA SER A 128 3.65 -7.50 3.09
C SER A 128 3.30 -7.15 1.66
N ASP A 129 2.01 -7.16 1.32
CA ASP A 129 1.55 -7.15 -0.08
C ASP A 129 1.24 -5.73 -0.57
N TYR A 130 0.88 -4.83 0.36
CA TYR A 130 0.49 -3.46 0.03
C TYR A 130 1.34 -2.39 0.72
N SER A 131 2.37 -2.74 1.48
CA SER A 131 3.47 -1.81 1.75
C SER A 131 4.23 -1.66 0.43
N PRO A 132 4.05 -0.56 -0.32
CA PRO A 132 4.90 -0.33 -1.46
C PRO A 132 6.23 0.05 -0.83
N GLY A 133 7.12 -0.94 -0.64
CA GLY A 133 8.36 -0.78 0.12
C GLY A 133 8.95 0.56 -0.20
N ILE A 134 8.89 1.49 0.79
CA ILE A 134 8.94 2.95 0.63
C ILE A 134 9.58 3.28 -0.69
N THR A 135 8.77 3.45 -1.75
CA THR A 135 9.36 3.83 -3.02
C THR A 135 9.82 5.24 -2.80
N THR A 136 11.12 5.39 -2.55
CA THR A 136 11.90 6.56 -2.91
C THR A 136 11.74 6.75 -4.42
N SER A 137 10.53 7.16 -4.83
CA SER A 137 10.33 7.78 -6.12
C SER A 137 11.25 8.99 -6.15
N LEU A 138 11.74 9.37 -7.33
CA LEU A 138 12.60 10.55 -7.50
C LEU A 138 12.05 11.81 -6.79
N TRP A 139 10.73 11.88 -6.61
CA TRP A 139 10.00 12.93 -5.91
C TRP A 139 10.23 12.95 -4.38
N SER A 140 10.53 11.81 -3.76
CA SER A 140 10.87 11.66 -2.31
C SER A 140 12.12 12.45 -1.88
N THR A 141 12.99 12.81 -2.83
CA THR A 141 14.23 13.57 -2.60
C THR A 141 14.05 15.09 -2.67
N ILE A 142 12.86 15.59 -3.02
CA ILE A 142 12.61 17.03 -3.18
C ILE A 142 12.22 17.61 -1.81
N PRO A 143 13.01 18.53 -1.23
CA PRO A 143 12.63 19.21 0.02
C PRO A 143 11.28 19.91 -0.13
N GLY A 144 10.36 19.68 0.80
CA GLY A 144 8.98 20.21 0.74
C GLY A 144 7.97 19.30 0.02
N THR A 145 8.42 18.18 -0.53
CA THR A 145 7.54 17.10 -0.94
C THR A 145 7.23 16.23 0.27
N VAL A 146 5.96 16.08 0.59
CA VAL A 146 5.53 15.09 1.58
C VAL A 146 5.88 13.71 1.01
N ASN A 147 6.85 13.02 1.63
CA ASN A 147 6.73 11.57 1.72
C ASN A 147 5.39 11.36 2.41
N SER A 148 4.33 11.12 1.65
CA SER A 148 3.00 10.94 2.21
C SER A 148 3.10 9.72 3.11
N ILE A 149 3.19 9.95 4.42
CA ILE A 149 3.12 8.90 5.42
C ILE A 149 1.85 8.13 5.09
N ASP A 150 2.00 6.86 4.74
CA ASP A 150 0.85 6.00 4.51
C ASP A 150 0.23 5.70 5.88
N VAL A 151 -0.63 6.61 6.33
CA VAL A 151 -1.29 6.52 7.64
C VAL A 151 -2.07 5.21 7.76
N VAL A 152 -2.55 4.66 6.64
CA VAL A 152 -3.25 3.38 6.62
C VAL A 152 -2.29 2.23 6.90
N LEU A 153 -1.08 2.24 6.31
CA LEU A 153 -0.03 1.28 6.64
C LEU A 153 0.40 1.38 8.11
N VAL A 154 0.63 2.61 8.62
CA VAL A 154 0.96 2.83 10.04
C VAL A 154 -0.16 2.32 10.95
N SER A 155 -1.42 2.47 10.54
CA SER A 155 -2.57 1.93 11.28
C SER A 155 -2.61 0.41 11.25
N ALA A 156 -2.23 -0.23 10.13
CA ALA A 156 -2.12 -1.68 10.05
C ALA A 156 -0.98 -2.22 10.92
N GLU A 157 0.18 -1.56 10.96
CA GLU A 157 1.27 -1.89 11.88
C GLU A 157 0.85 -1.75 13.35
N ALA A 158 0.10 -0.70 13.68
CA ALA A 158 -0.49 -0.53 15.01
C ALA A 158 -1.53 -1.62 15.34
N GLY A 159 -2.32 -2.07 14.35
CA GLY A 159 -3.25 -3.19 14.49
C GLY A 159 -2.53 -4.53 14.73
N LEU A 160 -1.36 -4.73 14.10
CA LEU A 160 -0.49 -5.87 14.38
C LEU A 160 0.05 -5.82 15.82
N ALA A 161 0.51 -4.65 16.29
CA ALA A 161 0.91 -4.46 17.69
C ALA A 161 -0.25 -4.72 18.67
N ALA A 162 -1.47 -4.31 18.32
CA ALA A 162 -2.67 -4.59 19.11
C ALA A 162 -2.98 -6.09 19.19
N CYS A 163 -2.73 -6.84 18.10
CA CYS A 163 -2.85 -8.30 18.13
C CYS A 163 -1.85 -8.93 19.11
N LEU A 164 -0.58 -8.47 19.12
CA LEU A 164 0.41 -8.94 20.07
C LEU A 164 -0.01 -8.67 21.52
N GLU A 165 -0.59 -7.51 21.77
CA GLU A 165 -1.12 -7.15 23.08
C GLU A 165 -2.26 -8.08 23.51
N GLN A 166 -3.23 -8.36 22.64
CA GLN A 166 -4.32 -9.31 22.91
C GLN A 166 -3.83 -10.75 23.12
N GLU A 167 -2.69 -11.10 22.51
CA GLU A 167 -1.98 -12.36 22.76
C GLU A 167 -1.16 -12.36 24.06
N THR A 168 -1.25 -11.31 24.89
CA THR A 168 -0.47 -11.11 26.14
C THR A 168 1.04 -10.98 25.94
N ARG A 169 1.49 -10.76 24.69
CA ARG A 169 2.90 -10.55 24.33
C ARG A 169 3.27 -9.08 24.53
N TYR A 170 3.08 -8.60 25.75
CA TYR A 170 3.14 -7.18 26.09
C TYR A 170 4.47 -6.52 25.77
N SER A 171 5.60 -7.19 26.04
CA SER A 171 6.93 -6.63 25.73
C SER A 171 7.13 -6.40 24.23
N GLU A 172 6.68 -7.35 23.40
CA GLU A 172 6.78 -7.24 21.94
C GLU A 172 5.83 -6.17 21.39
N ALA A 173 4.60 -6.12 21.88
CA ALA A 173 3.65 -5.06 21.55
C ALA A 173 4.20 -3.66 21.89
N ALA A 174 4.82 -3.53 23.07
CA ALA A 174 5.40 -2.27 23.52
C ALA A 174 6.56 -1.79 22.63
N ILE A 175 7.41 -2.73 22.19
CA ILE A 175 8.52 -2.45 21.27
C ILE A 175 7.98 -1.93 19.93
N GLU A 176 6.94 -2.54 19.39
CA GLU A 176 6.33 -2.11 18.13
C GLU A 176 5.66 -0.74 18.24
N TYR A 177 4.88 -0.50 19.29
CA TYR A 177 4.28 0.82 19.52
C TYR A 177 5.34 1.91 19.70
N ARG A 178 6.41 1.63 20.45
CA ARG A 178 7.55 2.57 20.58
C ARG A 178 8.19 2.84 19.22
N ARG A 179 8.45 1.80 18.41
CA ARG A 179 9.00 1.95 17.06
C ARG A 179 8.13 2.90 16.21
N LEU A 180 6.81 2.72 16.25
CA LEU A 180 5.87 3.59 15.52
C LEU A 180 5.93 5.04 16.01
N ALA A 181 6.00 5.27 17.32
CA ALA A 181 6.12 6.60 17.90
C ALA A 181 7.46 7.30 17.58
N GLU A 182 8.54 6.52 17.47
CA GLU A 182 9.87 7.02 17.10
C GLU A 182 10.01 7.26 15.60
N ALA A 183 9.42 6.41 14.77
CA ALA A 183 9.47 6.53 13.32
C ALA A 183 8.59 7.66 12.79
N TYR A 184 7.47 7.95 13.45
CA TYR A 184 6.48 8.93 13.02
C TYR A 184 6.14 9.95 14.11
N PRO A 185 7.13 10.70 14.67
CA PRO A 185 6.92 11.54 15.84
C PRO A 185 5.94 12.69 15.59
N ASP A 186 5.83 13.17 14.34
CA ASP A 186 4.92 14.26 13.95
C ASP A 186 3.50 13.78 13.61
N LEU A 187 3.26 12.46 13.56
CA LEU A 187 1.94 11.92 13.28
C LEU A 187 1.02 12.20 14.47
N PHE A 188 -0.23 12.59 14.20
CA PHE A 188 -1.24 12.82 15.24
C PHE A 188 -1.44 11.59 16.17
N LEU A 189 -1.15 10.39 15.69
CA LEU A 189 -1.21 9.13 16.45
C LEU A 189 0.04 8.85 17.29
N ALA A 190 1.17 9.53 17.08
CA ALA A 190 2.40 9.31 17.84
C ALA A 190 2.22 9.33 19.37
N PRO A 191 1.48 10.28 19.97
CA PRO A 191 1.25 10.24 21.41
C PRO A 191 0.36 9.08 21.86
N GLN A 192 -0.53 8.55 21.01
CA GLN A 192 -1.27 7.31 21.30
C GLN A 192 -0.30 6.14 21.36
N PHE A 193 0.60 6.02 20.39
CA PHE A 193 1.59 4.95 20.36
C PHE A 193 2.53 4.99 21.58
N CYS A 194 2.97 6.17 22.01
CA CYS A 194 3.71 6.30 23.28
C CYS A 194 2.89 5.82 24.47
N LEU A 195 1.60 6.18 24.54
CA LEU A 195 0.73 5.76 25.65
C LEU A 195 0.52 4.23 25.64
N ASP A 196 0.26 3.63 24.48
CA ASP A 196 0.08 2.18 24.31
C ASP A 196 1.38 1.41 24.60
N ALA A 197 2.53 1.92 24.14
CA ALA A 197 3.84 1.37 24.48
C ALA A 197 4.06 1.39 25.99
N GLY A 198 3.78 2.53 26.66
CA GLY A 198 3.91 2.64 28.11
C GLY A 198 3.03 1.65 28.85
N ARG A 199 1.77 1.49 28.42
CA ARG A 199 0.81 0.53 29.00
C ARG A 199 1.28 -0.91 28.83
N CYS A 200 1.78 -1.26 27.66
CA CYS A 200 2.30 -2.59 27.39
C CYS A 200 3.61 -2.86 28.15
N PHE A 201 4.54 -1.91 28.24
CA PHE A 201 5.75 -2.05 29.06
C PHE A 201 5.40 -2.24 30.54
N GLN A 202 4.41 -1.51 31.06
CA GLN A 202 3.94 -1.65 32.44
C GLN A 202 3.33 -3.04 32.67
N ALA A 203 2.51 -3.55 31.74
CA ALA A 203 1.97 -4.91 31.80
C ALA A 203 3.03 -6.01 31.65
N ALA A 204 4.20 -5.68 31.12
CA ALA A 204 5.37 -6.55 31.02
C ALA A 204 6.36 -6.39 32.20
N ASP A 205 5.99 -5.67 33.26
CA ASP A 205 6.84 -5.34 34.41
C ASP A 205 8.13 -4.55 34.05
N GLN A 206 8.14 -3.88 32.89
CA GLN A 206 9.24 -3.03 32.41
C GLN A 206 9.01 -1.57 32.81
N THR A 207 9.03 -1.31 34.12
CA THR A 207 8.66 -0.03 34.74
C THR A 207 9.47 1.16 34.21
N SER A 208 10.77 0.99 33.96
CA SER A 208 11.65 2.07 33.45
C SER A 208 11.24 2.54 32.06
N GLU A 209 10.98 1.60 31.17
CA GLU A 209 10.58 1.83 29.79
C GLU A 209 9.16 2.41 29.75
N ALA A 210 8.26 1.87 30.57
CA ALA A 210 6.91 2.39 30.72
C ALA A 210 6.90 3.87 31.13
N LYS A 211 7.67 4.20 32.17
CA LYS A 211 7.85 5.58 32.63
C LYS A 211 8.39 6.48 31.53
N SER A 212 9.42 6.03 30.81
CA SER A 212 10.01 6.80 29.70
C SER A 212 8.98 7.13 28.62
N MET A 213 8.10 6.19 28.27
CA MET A 213 7.07 6.43 27.25
C MET A 213 5.99 7.40 27.72
N TYR A 214 5.52 7.29 28.98
CA TYR A 214 4.56 8.24 29.53
C TYR A 214 5.13 9.65 29.70
N ASP A 215 6.38 9.77 30.17
CA ASP A 215 7.08 11.05 30.26
C ASP A 215 7.19 11.71 28.87
N ARG A 216 7.41 10.92 27.82
CA ARG A 216 7.44 11.41 26.43
C ARG A 216 6.10 12.00 25.99
N VAL A 217 4.97 11.34 26.31
CA VAL A 217 3.63 11.91 26.07
C VAL A 217 3.48 13.28 26.73
N ILE A 218 3.92 13.42 27.98
CA ILE A 218 3.72 14.64 28.76
C ILE A 218 4.65 15.77 28.32
N SER A 219 5.88 15.45 27.90
CA SER A 219 6.92 16.43 27.60
C SER A 219 6.92 16.87 26.14
N GLU A 220 6.74 15.94 25.20
CA GLU A 220 6.78 16.20 23.76
C GLU A 220 5.38 16.50 23.19
N TYR A 221 4.33 15.90 23.75
CA TYR A 221 2.96 15.96 23.21
C TYR A 221 1.97 16.67 24.15
N LYS A 222 2.37 17.83 24.68
CA LYS A 222 1.67 18.55 25.76
C LYS A 222 0.18 18.79 25.50
N ASP A 223 -0.19 19.12 24.27
CA ASP A 223 -1.57 19.44 23.86
C ASP A 223 -2.38 18.21 23.43
N SER A 224 -1.79 17.02 23.51
CA SER A 224 -2.46 15.76 23.20
C SER A 224 -3.52 15.40 24.25
N ARG A 225 -4.63 14.81 23.79
CA ARG A 225 -5.65 14.21 24.66
C ARG A 225 -5.10 13.09 25.57
N TYR A 226 -3.93 12.55 25.25
CA TYR A 226 -3.31 11.43 25.96
C TYR A 226 -2.46 11.84 27.17
N THR A 227 -2.16 13.14 27.32
CA THR A 227 -1.36 13.67 28.45
C THR A 227 -1.95 13.33 29.81
N THR A 228 -3.27 13.43 29.95
CA THR A 228 -3.97 13.09 31.21
C THR A 228 -3.81 11.60 31.54
N GLY A 229 -4.01 10.72 30.55
CA GLY A 229 -3.85 9.28 30.72
C GLY A 229 -2.43 8.88 31.13
N ALA A 230 -1.42 9.48 30.48
CA ALA A 230 -0.02 9.26 30.83
C ALA A 230 0.32 9.70 32.27
N ARG A 231 -0.20 10.86 32.72
CA ARG A 231 -0.02 11.32 34.11
C ARG A 231 -0.65 10.37 35.12
N THR A 232 -1.85 9.87 34.83
CA THR A 232 -2.49 8.88 35.69
C THR A 232 -1.69 7.58 35.75
N ALA A 233 -1.24 7.07 34.60
CA ALA A 233 -0.46 5.84 34.55
C ALA A 233 0.85 5.92 35.37
N LEU A 234 1.55 7.07 35.33
CA LEU A 234 2.74 7.34 36.15
C LEU A 234 2.51 7.25 37.66
N THR A 235 1.29 7.45 38.15
CA THR A 235 0.97 7.30 39.58
C THR A 235 0.80 5.85 40.02
N THR A 236 0.65 4.93 39.06
CA THR A 236 0.39 3.49 39.28
C THR A 236 1.56 2.59 38.91
N LEU A 237 2.66 3.18 38.43
CA LEU A 237 3.93 2.53 38.12
C LEU A 237 4.72 2.22 39.40
#